data_AF-A0A897NN81-F1
#
_entry.id   AF-A0A897NN81-F1
#
_cell.length_a   1.000
_cell.length_b   1.000
_cell.length_c   1.000
_cell.angle_alpha   90.00
_cell.angle_beta   90.00
_cell.angle_gamma   90.00
#
_symmetry.space_group_name_H-M   'P 1'
#
loop_
_entity.id
_entity.type
_entity.pdbx_description
1 polymer ?
#
loop_
_entity_poly.entity_id
_entity_poly.type
_entity_poly.pdbx_seq_one_letter_code
_entity_poly.pdbx_strand_id
1 'polypeptide(L)' 'MSIAQKQHCPSCEEQRTFMQVATTNLNVGEKTKWRCQECGYRAVRIGSAVDTVTA' A
#
# COMPACT_ATOMS: atom_id res chain seq x y z
N MET A 1 8.71 4.33 13.10
CA MET A 1 7.60 5.29 12.87
C MET A 1 6.65 4.66 11.88
N SER A 2 5.37 4.55 12.22
CA SER A 2 4.35 3.92 11.36
C SER A 2 3.60 5.00 10.59
N ILE A 3 3.56 4.92 9.26
CA ILE A 3 2.88 5.89 8.41
C ILE A 3 1.48 5.37 8.09
N ALA A 4 0.48 6.23 8.16
CA ALA A 4 -0.90 5.91 7.78
C ALA A 4 -1.39 6.93 6.75
N GLN A 5 -2.08 6.45 5.71
CA GLN A 5 -2.59 7.29 4.64
C GLN A 5 -3.96 6.79 4.17
N LYS A 6 -4.80 7.70 3.66
CA LYS A 6 -6.09 7.35 3.08
C LYS A 6 -5.96 7.18 1.58
N GLN A 7 -6.41 6.05 1.05
CA GLN A 7 -6.46 5.80 -0.39
C GLN A 7 -7.67 4.93 -0.73
N HIS A 8 -8.11 4.98 -1.98
CA HIS A 8 -9.19 4.13 -2.45
C HIS A 8 -8.78 2.66 -2.36
N CYS A 9 -9.60 1.84 -1.71
CA CYS A 9 -9.40 0.41 -1.60
C CYS A 9 -10.26 -0.29 -2.66
N PRO A 10 -9.68 -0.96 -3.66
CA PRO A 10 -10.45 -1.64 -4.71
C PRO A 10 -11.28 -2.82 -4.18
N SER A 11 -10.95 -3.35 -2.99
CA SER A 11 -11.71 -4.43 -2.36
C SER A 11 -12.89 -3.95 -1.52
N CYS A 12 -12.86 -2.71 -1.03
CA CYS A 12 -13.99 -2.11 -0.30
C CYS A 12 -14.78 -1.12 -1.17
N GLU A 13 -14.27 -0.83 -2.37
CA GLU A 13 -14.80 0.17 -3.31
C GLU A 13 -14.97 1.56 -2.69
N GLU A 14 -14.19 1.87 -1.65
CA GLU A 14 -14.29 3.10 -0.87
C GLU A 14 -12.91 3.59 -0.39
N GLN A 15 -12.82 4.85 0.04
CA GLN A 15 -11.61 5.40 0.67
C GLN A 15 -11.37 4.79 2.05
N ARG A 16 -10.30 4.02 2.19
CA ARG A 16 -9.91 3.39 3.46
C ARG A 16 -8.53 3.82 3.92
N THR A 17 -8.29 3.66 5.21
CA THR A 17 -6.99 3.91 5.83
C THR A 17 -6.08 2.72 5.62
N PHE A 18 -4.95 2.99 4.97
CA PHE A 18 -3.87 2.04 4.78
C PHE A 18 -2.74 2.36 5.75
N MET A 19 -2.29 1.33 6.47
CA MET A 19 -1.09 1.42 7.31
C MET A 19 0.11 0.84 6.58
N GLN A 20 1.24 1.52 6.70
CA GLN A 20 2.52 1.03 6.24
C GLN A 20 2.96 -0.13 7.12
N VAL A 21 3.18 -1.29 6.49
CA VAL A 21 3.55 -2.52 7.18
C VAL A 21 5.04 -2.79 7.06
N ALA A 22 5.62 -2.50 5.89
CA ALA A 22 7.03 -2.74 5.64
C ALA A 22 7.54 -1.85 4.51
N THR A 23 8.82 -1.54 4.58
CA THR A 23 9.55 -0.87 3.51
C THR A 23 10.80 -1.65 3.21
N THR A 24 11.11 -1.82 1.93
CA THR A 24 12.31 -2.52 1.47
C THR A 24 12.93 -1.69 0.37
N ASN A 25 14.21 -1.32 0.55
CA ASN A 25 14.96 -0.64 -0.48
C ASN A 25 15.43 -1.65 -1.52
N LEU A 26 15.14 -1.40 -2.80
CA LEU A 26 15.56 -2.21 -3.93
C LEU A 26 16.33 -1.33 -4.92
N ASN A 27 17.12 -1.96 -5.79
CA ASN A 27 17.86 -1.24 -6.85
C ASN A 27 16.93 -0.45 -7.80
N VAL A 28 15.66 -0.83 -7.91
CA VAL A 28 14.63 -0.17 -8.73
C VAL A 28 13.83 0.90 -7.97
N GLY A 29 14.13 1.12 -6.68
CA GLY A 29 13.44 2.10 -5.84
C GLY A 29 12.98 1.53 -4.50
N GLU A 30 12.28 2.35 -3.72
CA GLU A 30 11.75 1.94 -2.41
C GLU A 30 10.41 1.22 -2.53
N LYS A 31 10.36 -0.04 -2.13
CA LYS A 31 9.14 -0.83 -2.07
C LYS A 31 8.46 -0.69 -0.72
N THR A 32 7.33 0.00 -0.69
CA THR A 32 6.52 0.20 0.53
C THR A 32 5.24 -0.61 0.43
N LYS A 33 5.03 -1.47 1.42
CA LYS A 33 3.84 -2.31 1.57
C LYS A 33 2.83 -1.63 2.48
N TRP A 34 1.62 -1.52 1.99
CA TRP A 34 0.48 -0.91 2.65
C TRP A 34 -0.60 -1.96 2.87
N ARG A 35 -1.31 -1.87 4.00
CA ARG A 35 -2.42 -2.78 4.32
C ARG A 35 -3.65 -1.98 4.73
N CYS A 36 -4.77 -2.26 4.09
CA CYS A 36 -6.08 -1.77 4.48
C CYS A 36 -6.45 -2.35 5.85
N GLN A 37 -6.85 -1.49 6.79
CA GLN A 37 -7.25 -1.94 8.13
C GLN A 37 -8.59 -2.68 8.14
N GLU A 38 -9.45 -2.45 7.15
CA GLU A 38 -10.82 -2.99 7.15
C GLU A 38 -10.88 -4.39 6.55
N CYS A 39 -10.45 -4.55 5.30
CA CYS A 39 -10.53 -5.83 4.57
C CYS A 39 -9.21 -6.59 4.52
N GLY A 40 -8.10 -5.96 4.97
CA GLY A 40 -6.77 -6.57 4.89
C GLY A 40 -6.10 -6.52 3.51
N TYR A 41 -6.70 -5.85 2.52
CA TYR A 41 -6.12 -5.66 1.18
C TYR A 41 -4.71 -5.08 1.25
N ARG A 42 -3.78 -5.61 0.46
CA ARG A 42 -2.37 -5.22 0.47
C ARG A 42 -2.03 -4.47 -0.81
N ALA A 43 -1.67 -3.20 -0.68
CA ALA A 43 -1.17 -2.41 -1.78
C ALA A 43 0.36 -2.31 -1.68
N VAL A 44 1.04 -2.26 -2.82
CA VAL A 44 2.48 -2.12 -2.89
C VAL A 44 2.79 -0.89 -3.73
N ARG A 45 3.73 -0.07 -3.27
CA ARG A 45 4.25 1.08 -4.02
C ARG A 45 5.74 0.89 -4.21
N ILE A 46 6.26 1.10 -5.42
CA ILE A 46 7.69 0.98 -5.72
C ILE A 46 8.18 2.31 -6.28
N GLY A 47 8.98 3.03 -5.49
CA GLY A 47 9.41 4.39 -5.82
C GLY A 47 8.21 5.33 -5.99
N SER A 48 8.16 6.04 -7.12
CA SER A 48 7.07 6.95 -7.48
C SER A 48 5.89 6.25 -8.18
N ALA A 49 6.09 5.02 -8.68
CA ALA A 49 5.09 4.26 -9.41
C ALA A 49 4.24 3.40 -8.47
N VAL A 50 2.93 3.36 -8.75
CA VAL A 50 1.96 2.54 -8.01
C VAL A 50 1.64 1.31 -8.85
N ASP A 51 2.37 0.22 -8.60
CA ASP A 51 2.06 -1.09 -9.17
C ASP A 51 0.95 -1.75 -8.34
N THR A 52 -0.28 -1.68 -8.84
CA THR A 52 -1.41 -2.38 -8.21
C THR A 52 -1.46 -3.80 -8.77
N VAL A 53 -0.83 -4.75 -8.06
CA VAL A 53 -0.93 -6.17 -8.41
C VAL A 53 -2.34 -6.65 -8.06
N THR A 54 -3.16 -6.85 -9.08
CA THR A 54 -4.43 -7.58 -8.97
C THR A 54 -4.09 -9.06 -9.03
N ALA A 55 -4.50 -9.83 -8.02
CA ALA A 55 -4.34 -11.28 -7.96
C ALA A 55 -5.44 -11.98 -8.74
#